data_AF-A0A845HET3-F1
#
_entry.id   AF-A0A845HET3-F1
#
_cell.length_a   1.000
_cell.length_b   1.000
_cell.length_c   1.000
_cell.angle_alpha   90.00
_cell.angle_beta   90.00
_cell.angle_gamma   90.00
#
_symmetry.space_group_name_H-M   'P 1'
#
loop_
_entity.id
_entity.type
_entity.pdbx_description
1 polymer ?
#
loop_
_entity_poly.entity_id
_entity_poly.type
_entity_poly.pdbx_seq_one_letter_code
_entity_poly.pdbx_strand_id
1 'polypeptide(L)'
;MVELLEFDRHALLAGEFWRLWTGHLVHYSAQHALIDFAVVLAAAVIVVQLSASPADGMRRLLLAAGLGAPFISLGMLLIAPHCLYYRGASAIAAMLVVMAGGALWPRATRSMRAALLLMAATLVAKIAAEAAGAVHGWSNLPLDVVVAWQAHLLGVIAGALTLPFRKPRLQLD
;
A
#
# COMPACT_ATOMS: atom_id res chain seq x y z
N MET A 1 3.53 20.62 -13.07
CA MET A 1 3.22 20.48 -11.62
C MET A 1 3.25 19.02 -11.17
N VAL A 2 2.59 18.09 -11.88
CA VAL A 2 2.66 16.64 -11.59
C VAL A 2 4.09 16.10 -11.69
N GLU A 3 4.83 16.50 -12.72
CA GLU A 3 6.24 16.06 -12.95
C GLU A 3 7.21 16.45 -11.82
N LEU A 4 6.90 17.50 -11.05
CA LEU A 4 7.70 17.91 -9.89
C LEU A 4 7.51 16.98 -8.68
N LEU A 5 6.36 16.30 -8.64
CA LEU A 5 5.91 15.52 -7.49
C LEU A 5 5.99 14.02 -7.73
N GLU A 6 5.93 13.55 -8.99
CA GLU A 6 6.00 12.13 -9.28
C GLU A 6 7.30 11.51 -8.80
N PHE A 7 7.28 10.20 -8.57
CA PHE A 7 8.52 9.46 -8.47
C PHE A 7 9.20 9.55 -9.84
N ASP A 8 10.38 10.16 -9.88
CA ASP A 8 11.30 10.18 -11.01
C ASP A 8 12.63 9.62 -10.50
N ARG A 9 13.05 8.50 -11.09
CA ARG A 9 14.26 7.79 -10.67
C ARG A 9 15.51 8.68 -10.73
N HIS A 10 15.69 9.42 -11.82
CA HIS A 10 16.89 10.21 -12.03
C HIS A 10 16.91 11.43 -11.11
N ALA A 11 15.80 12.13 -10.99
CA ALA A 11 15.68 13.28 -10.09
C ALA A 11 15.87 12.88 -8.62
N LEU A 12 15.33 11.74 -8.21
CA LEU A 12 15.51 11.21 -6.85
C LEU A 12 16.99 10.88 -6.58
N LEU A 13 17.67 10.23 -7.53
CA LEU A 13 19.12 9.99 -7.42
C LEU A 13 19.96 11.28 -7.46
N ALA A 14 19.42 12.36 -8.03
CA ALA A 14 20.02 13.69 -8.03
C ALA A 14 19.74 14.51 -6.75
N GLY A 15 19.02 13.95 -5.77
CA GLY A 15 18.79 14.58 -4.46
C GLY A 15 17.39 15.13 -4.24
N GLU A 16 16.45 14.93 -5.16
CA GLU A 16 15.06 15.38 -5.01
C GLU A 16 14.25 14.44 -4.10
N PHE A 17 14.68 14.30 -2.84
CA PHE A 17 14.18 13.27 -1.92
C PHE A 17 12.69 13.41 -1.55
N TRP A 18 12.06 14.57 -1.73
CA TRP A 18 10.62 14.73 -1.51
C TRP A 18 9.79 13.77 -2.38
N ARG A 19 10.33 13.35 -3.53
CA ARG A 19 9.71 12.37 -4.44
C ARG A 19 9.46 11.00 -3.79
N LEU A 20 10.17 10.68 -2.71
CA LEU A 20 9.92 9.49 -1.88
C LEU A 20 8.51 9.47 -1.28
N TRP A 21 7.90 10.63 -1.07
CA TRP A 21 6.54 10.77 -0.57
C TRP A 21 5.57 11.21 -1.65
N THR A 22 5.95 12.22 -2.43
CA THR A 22 5.01 12.92 -3.31
C THR A 22 4.57 12.09 -4.51
N GLY A 23 5.34 11.07 -4.91
CA GLY A 23 4.95 10.15 -5.98
C GLY A 23 3.64 9.40 -5.69
N HIS A 24 3.31 9.24 -4.41
CA HIS A 24 2.07 8.62 -3.97
C HIS A 24 0.86 9.57 -3.96
N LEU A 25 1.06 10.87 -4.20
CA LEU A 25 0.00 11.89 -4.13
C LEU A 25 -0.52 12.30 -5.51
N VAL A 26 0.20 11.95 -6.57
CA VAL A 26 -0.17 12.24 -7.95
C VAL A 26 -0.59 10.97 -8.68
N HIS A 27 -1.45 11.12 -9.70
CA HIS A 27 -2.06 9.99 -10.42
C HIS A 27 -2.13 10.28 -11.92
N TYR A 28 -2.24 9.23 -12.73
CA TYR A 28 -2.37 9.33 -14.19
C TYR A 28 -3.78 9.73 -14.67
N SER A 29 -4.81 9.52 -13.85
CA SER A 29 -6.19 9.91 -14.18
C SER A 29 -6.99 10.19 -12.90
N ALA A 30 -8.11 10.93 -13.03
CA ALA A 30 -9.01 11.17 -11.91
C ALA A 30 -9.66 9.89 -11.39
N GLN A 31 -9.96 8.94 -12.27
CA GLN A 31 -10.52 7.63 -11.90
C GLN A 31 -9.52 6.82 -11.08
N HIS A 32 -8.24 6.80 -11.47
CA HIS A 32 -7.17 6.17 -10.69
C HIS A 32 -7.08 6.79 -9.29
N ALA A 33 -7.05 8.13 -9.20
CA ALA A 33 -7.01 8.84 -7.93
C ALA A 33 -8.22 8.53 -7.03
N LEU A 34 -9.43 8.46 -7.60
CA LEU A 34 -10.65 8.21 -6.86
C LEU A 34 -10.65 6.80 -6.24
N ILE A 35 -10.26 5.78 -7.01
CA ILE A 35 -10.19 4.39 -6.54
C ILE A 35 -9.18 4.27 -5.40
N ASP A 36 -7.96 4.79 -5.61
CA ASP A 36 -6.90 4.74 -4.61
C ASP A 36 -7.31 5.46 -3.32
N PHE A 37 -7.87 6.66 -3.43
CA PHE A 37 -8.31 7.45 -2.29
C PHE A 37 -9.44 6.76 -1.52
N ALA A 38 -10.41 6.15 -2.21
CA ALA A 38 -11.50 5.43 -1.57
C ALA A 38 -10.99 4.25 -0.72
N VAL A 39 -10.04 3.48 -1.24
CA VAL A 39 -9.44 2.35 -0.50
C VAL A 39 -8.59 2.85 0.67
N VAL A 40 -7.75 3.87 0.45
CA VAL A 40 -6.95 4.51 1.51
C VAL A 40 -7.84 5.01 2.63
N LEU A 41 -8.91 5.73 2.31
CA LEU A 41 -9.83 6.30 3.30
C LEU A 41 -10.54 5.19 4.09
N ALA A 42 -11.09 4.18 3.41
CA ALA A 42 -11.78 3.08 4.08
C ALA A 42 -10.84 2.32 5.04
N ALA A 43 -9.62 2.00 4.58
CA ALA A 43 -8.64 1.31 5.41
C ALA A 43 -8.14 2.19 6.57
N ALA A 44 -7.91 3.48 6.34
CA ALA A 44 -7.50 4.43 7.37
C ALA A 44 -8.55 4.57 8.49
N VAL A 45 -9.83 4.67 8.12
CA VAL A 45 -10.93 4.70 9.09
C VAL A 45 -10.92 3.44 9.97
N ILE A 46 -10.76 2.25 9.37
CA ILE A 46 -10.68 0.99 10.14
C ILE A 46 -9.48 0.99 11.08
N VAL A 47 -8.30 1.41 10.61
CA VAL A 47 -7.09 1.48 11.44
C VAL A 47 -7.30 2.41 12.64
N VAL A 48 -7.92 3.57 12.44
CA VAL A 48 -8.17 4.53 13.53
C VAL A 48 -9.21 3.99 14.51
N GLN A 49 -10.38 3.56 14.01
CA GLN A 49 -11.50 3.12 14.84
C GLN A 49 -11.19 1.87 15.68
N LEU A 50 -10.30 1.01 15.19
CA LEU A 50 -9.94 -0.24 15.88
C LEU A 50 -8.63 -0.15 16.69
N SER A 51 -8.01 1.04 16.72
CA SER A 51 -6.88 1.32 17.60
C SER A 51 -7.35 1.57 19.05
N ALA A 52 -6.41 1.54 20.01
CA ALA A 52 -6.74 1.74 21.43
C ALA A 52 -7.35 3.12 21.71
N SER A 53 -6.91 4.13 20.97
CA SER A 53 -7.48 5.47 20.95
C SER A 53 -7.42 6.06 19.53
N PRO A 54 -8.23 7.09 19.22
CA PRO A 54 -8.10 7.82 17.95
C PRO A 54 -6.71 8.41 17.73
N ALA A 55 -6.06 8.88 18.81
CA ALA A 55 -4.70 9.43 18.75
C ALA A 55 -3.67 8.36 18.36
N ASP A 56 -3.77 7.15 18.93
CA ASP A 56 -2.91 6.02 18.55
C ASP A 56 -3.11 5.60 17.10
N GLY A 57 -4.38 5.57 16.67
CA GLY A 57 -4.75 5.31 15.28
C GLY A 57 -4.12 6.30 14.31
N MET A 58 -4.26 7.60 14.62
CA MET A 58 -3.67 8.67 13.82
C MET A 58 -2.14 8.57 13.81
N ARG A 59 -1.51 8.32 14.97
CA ARG A 59 -0.06 8.11 15.06
C ARG A 59 0.40 6.96 14.16
N ARG A 60 -0.33 5.83 14.14
CA ARG A 60 -0.02 4.70 13.25
C ARG A 60 -0.12 5.09 11.78
N LEU A 61 -1.14 5.86 11.39
CA LEU A 61 -1.28 6.35 10.01
C LEU A 61 -0.16 7.31 9.63
N LEU A 62 0.20 8.25 10.52
CA LEU A 62 1.30 9.19 10.29
C LEU A 62 2.65 8.47 10.16
N LEU A 63 2.90 7.44 10.96
CA LEU A 63 4.09 6.60 10.83
C LEU A 63 4.07 5.79 9.53
N ALA A 64 2.92 5.22 9.16
CA ALA A 64 2.77 4.49 7.91
C ALA A 64 3.00 5.40 6.69
N ALA A 65 2.44 6.61 6.68
CA ALA A 65 2.68 7.58 5.62
C ALA A 65 4.12 8.12 5.64
N GLY A 66 4.64 8.45 6.82
CA GLY A 66 5.96 9.05 6.98
C GLY A 66 7.12 8.11 6.66
N LEU A 67 7.00 6.82 7.02
CA LEU A 67 8.05 5.81 6.84
C LEU A 67 7.74 4.81 5.72
N GLY A 68 6.47 4.44 5.55
CA GLY A 68 6.04 3.47 4.54
C GLY A 68 6.18 4.00 3.11
N ALA A 69 5.84 5.27 2.86
CA ALA A 69 6.04 5.88 1.54
C ALA A 69 7.52 5.88 1.11
N PRO A 70 8.48 6.35 1.93
CA PRO A 70 9.90 6.21 1.61
C PRO A 70 10.36 4.77 1.49
N PHE A 71 9.87 3.86 2.35
CA PHE A 71 10.22 2.44 2.25
C PHE A 71 9.81 1.86 0.88
N ILE A 72 8.59 2.16 0.42
CA ILE A 72 8.10 1.72 -0.89
C ILE A 72 8.93 2.36 -2.01
N SER A 73 9.12 3.68 -1.99
CA SER A 73 9.86 4.39 -3.03
C SER A 73 11.34 3.97 -3.10
N LEU A 74 12.01 3.80 -1.96
CA LEU A 74 13.39 3.30 -1.92
C LEU A 74 13.45 1.84 -2.37
N GLY A 75 12.50 1.00 -1.96
CA GLY A 75 12.40 -0.37 -2.44
C GLY A 75 12.25 -0.42 -3.96
N MET A 76 11.40 0.44 -4.54
CA MET A 76 11.24 0.58 -5.98
C MET A 76 12.56 0.92 -6.69
N LEU A 77 13.40 1.80 -6.12
CA LEU A 77 14.72 2.09 -6.69
C LEU A 77 15.59 0.83 -6.80
N LEU A 78 15.47 -0.09 -5.84
CA LEU A 78 16.27 -1.31 -5.75
C LEU A 78 15.71 -2.45 -6.60
N ILE A 79 14.40 -2.71 -6.54
CA ILE A 79 13.79 -3.93 -7.13
C ILE A 79 13.05 -3.68 -8.45
N ALA A 80 12.89 -2.41 -8.84
CA ALA A 80 12.29 -2.01 -10.13
C ALA A 80 13.24 -1.07 -10.90
N PRO A 81 14.43 -1.55 -11.32
CA PRO A 81 15.45 -0.70 -11.95
C PRO A 81 14.98 -0.04 -13.26
N HIS A 82 14.00 -0.64 -13.94
CA HIS A 82 13.42 -0.11 -15.18
C HIS A 82 12.24 0.86 -14.96
N CYS A 83 11.78 1.04 -13.71
CA CYS A 83 10.76 2.02 -13.40
C CYS A 83 11.39 3.41 -13.33
N LEU A 84 11.19 4.20 -14.39
CA LEU A 84 11.66 5.59 -14.46
C LEU A 84 10.70 6.54 -13.75
N TYR A 85 9.40 6.35 -13.99
CA TYR A 85 8.33 7.18 -13.45
C TYR A 85 7.31 6.33 -12.70
N TYR A 86 6.82 6.85 -11.57
CA TYR A 86 5.75 6.23 -10.81
C TYR A 86 4.81 7.26 -10.20
N ARG A 87 3.50 6.96 -10.28
CA ARG A 87 2.40 7.75 -9.72
C ARG A 87 1.35 6.81 -9.15
N GLY A 88 0.85 7.10 -7.96
CA GLY A 88 -0.33 6.45 -7.39
C GLY A 88 -0.21 6.12 -5.92
N ALA A 89 -1.35 6.13 -5.22
CA ALA A 89 -1.42 5.76 -3.81
C ALA A 89 -1.74 4.28 -3.61
N SER A 90 -1.89 3.48 -4.67
CA SER A 90 -2.26 2.06 -4.62
C SER A 90 -1.34 1.20 -3.74
N ALA A 91 -0.05 1.51 -3.66
CA ALA A 91 0.89 0.86 -2.75
C ALA A 91 0.63 1.23 -1.28
N ILE A 92 0.29 2.49 -1.02
CA ILE A 92 -0.16 2.97 0.30
C ILE A 92 -1.50 2.32 0.65
N ALA A 93 -2.40 2.19 -0.31
CA ALA A 93 -3.68 1.50 -0.15
C ALA A 93 -3.45 0.03 0.27
N ALA A 94 -2.56 -0.70 -0.43
CA ALA A 94 -2.20 -2.07 -0.07
C ALA A 94 -1.62 -2.17 1.34
N MET A 95 -0.71 -1.26 1.71
CA MET A 95 -0.16 -1.16 3.07
C MET A 95 -1.27 -0.98 4.12
N LEU A 96 -2.16 0.00 3.92
CA LEU A 96 -3.23 0.29 4.87
C LEU A 96 -4.27 -0.83 4.94
N VAL A 97 -4.56 -1.51 3.83
CA VAL A 97 -5.45 -2.68 3.80
C VAL A 97 -4.88 -3.82 4.67
N VAL A 98 -3.57 -4.08 4.59
CA VAL A 98 -2.93 -5.07 5.47
C VAL A 98 -2.99 -4.64 6.94
N MET A 99 -2.74 -3.36 7.23
CA MET A 99 -2.87 -2.81 8.59
C MET A 99 -4.31 -2.93 9.13
N ALA A 100 -5.31 -2.63 8.30
CA ALA A 100 -6.73 -2.73 8.65
C ALA A 100 -7.14 -4.20 8.89
N GLY A 101 -6.72 -5.12 8.03
CA GLY A 101 -6.92 -6.55 8.21
C GLY A 101 -6.31 -7.07 9.52
N GLY A 102 -5.10 -6.61 9.85
CA GLY A 102 -4.45 -6.90 11.13
C GLY A 102 -5.18 -6.34 12.35
N ALA A 103 -5.80 -5.17 12.24
CA ALA A 103 -6.60 -4.58 13.31
C ALA A 103 -7.95 -5.32 13.50
N LEU A 104 -8.53 -5.83 12.42
CA LEU A 104 -9.77 -6.62 12.43
C LEU A 104 -9.54 -8.05 12.95
N TRP A 105 -8.42 -8.69 12.61
CA TRP A 105 -8.15 -10.10 12.86
C TRP A 105 -8.42 -10.58 14.31
N PRO A 106 -7.96 -9.88 15.36
CA PRO A 106 -8.20 -10.29 16.75
C PRO A 106 -9.68 -10.30 17.16
N ARG A 107 -10.50 -9.49 16.47
CA ARG A 107 -11.93 -9.26 16.75
C ARG A 107 -12.84 -10.04 15.78
N ALA A 108 -12.26 -10.67 14.77
CA ALA A 108 -12.99 -11.34 13.71
C ALA A 108 -13.54 -12.70 14.16
N THR A 109 -14.80 -12.96 13.81
CA THR A 109 -15.41 -14.30 13.87
C THR A 109 -14.72 -15.26 12.89
N ARG A 110 -15.01 -16.56 12.97
CA ARG A 110 -14.42 -17.55 12.05
C ARG A 110 -14.71 -17.23 10.57
N SER A 111 -15.93 -16.84 10.24
CA SER A 111 -16.32 -16.47 8.88
C SER A 111 -15.61 -15.18 8.42
N MET A 112 -15.51 -14.18 9.30
CA MET A 112 -14.75 -12.96 9.00
C MET A 112 -13.26 -13.23 8.78
N ARG A 113 -12.65 -14.13 9.57
CA ARG A 113 -11.25 -14.55 9.34
C ARG A 113 -11.08 -15.24 8.00
N ALA A 114 -12.02 -16.11 7.60
CA ALA A 114 -12.01 -16.71 6.28
C ALA A 114 -12.10 -15.65 5.16
N ALA A 115 -12.96 -14.65 5.33
CA ALA A 115 -13.06 -13.53 4.40
C ALA A 115 -11.77 -12.68 4.34
N LEU A 116 -11.12 -12.42 5.48
CA LEU A 116 -9.84 -11.71 5.53
C LEU A 116 -8.71 -12.50 4.85
N LEU A 117 -8.67 -13.83 5.05
CA LEU A 117 -7.72 -14.70 4.35
C LEU A 117 -7.98 -14.75 2.85
N LEU A 118 -9.25 -14.81 2.43
CA LEU A 118 -9.61 -14.75 1.03
C LEU A 118 -9.20 -13.40 0.42
N MET A 119 -9.44 -12.30 1.11
CA MET A 119 -8.99 -10.96 0.68
C MET A 119 -7.47 -10.90 0.52
N ALA A 120 -6.72 -11.45 1.49
CA ALA A 120 -5.26 -11.52 1.42
C ALA A 120 -4.80 -12.38 0.23
N ALA A 121 -5.43 -13.53 0.01
CA ALA A 121 -5.14 -14.40 -1.14
C ALA A 121 -5.43 -13.70 -2.47
N THR A 122 -6.55 -12.98 -2.57
CA THR A 122 -6.89 -12.19 -3.76
C THR A 122 -5.88 -11.07 -4.01
N LEU A 123 -5.41 -10.39 -2.97
CA LEU A 123 -4.36 -9.37 -3.10
C LEU A 123 -3.04 -9.96 -3.62
N VAL A 124 -2.63 -11.13 -3.09
CA VAL A 124 -1.43 -11.83 -3.57
C VAL A 124 -1.61 -12.30 -5.02
N ALA A 125 -2.75 -12.89 -5.35
CA ALA A 125 -3.06 -13.33 -6.70
C ALA A 125 -3.07 -12.17 -7.70
N LYS A 126 -3.64 -11.02 -7.30
CA LYS A 126 -3.58 -9.77 -8.08
C LYS A 126 -2.14 -9.36 -8.36
N ILE A 127 -1.29 -9.28 -7.33
CA ILE A 127 0.13 -8.89 -7.49
C ILE A 127 0.88 -9.87 -8.40
N ALA A 128 0.61 -11.18 -8.26
CA ALA A 128 1.20 -12.19 -9.13
C ALA A 128 0.75 -12.05 -10.59
N ALA A 129 -0.53 -11.76 -10.83
CA ALA A 129 -1.05 -11.50 -12.16
C ALA A 129 -0.42 -10.24 -12.79
N GLU A 130 -0.27 -9.16 -12.01
CA GLU A 130 0.43 -7.95 -12.45
C GLU A 130 1.89 -8.23 -12.79
N ALA A 131 2.58 -9.04 -11.99
CA ALA A 131 3.95 -9.48 -12.26
C ALA A 131 4.07 -10.34 -13.53
N ALA A 132 3.01 -11.09 -13.87
CA ALA A 132 2.90 -11.86 -15.11
C ALA A 132 2.48 -11.01 -16.33
N GLY A 133 2.30 -9.70 -16.18
CA GLY A 133 1.96 -8.78 -17.29
C GLY A 133 0.47 -8.60 -17.54
N ALA A 134 -0.40 -9.02 -16.62
CA ALA A 134 -1.85 -8.80 -16.76
C ALA A 134 -2.18 -7.30 -16.66
N VAL A 135 -2.78 -6.76 -17.73
CA VAL A 135 -3.25 -5.37 -17.79
C VAL A 135 -4.67 -5.32 -17.22
N HIS A 136 -4.86 -4.62 -16.11
CA HIS A 136 -6.17 -4.50 -15.47
C HIS A 136 -6.85 -3.16 -15.81
N GLY A 137 -8.05 -3.22 -16.41
CA GLY A 137 -8.76 -2.07 -16.98
C GLY A 137 -9.54 -1.18 -16.02
N TRP A 138 -9.38 -1.31 -14.70
CA TRP A 138 -10.23 -0.59 -13.74
C TRP A 138 -9.77 0.84 -13.46
N SER A 139 -8.47 1.11 -13.60
CA SER A 139 -7.85 2.40 -13.24
C SER A 139 -7.73 3.38 -14.42
N ASN A 140 -8.23 3.01 -15.61
CA ASN A 140 -8.14 3.79 -16.85
C ASN A 140 -6.74 4.41 -17.04
N LEU A 141 -5.72 3.55 -16.99
CA LEU A 141 -4.33 3.96 -17.18
C LEU A 141 -4.06 4.24 -18.66
N PRO A 142 -3.16 5.19 -18.98
CA PRO A 142 -2.64 5.34 -20.34
C PRO A 142 -2.07 4.02 -20.87
N LEU A 143 -2.13 3.82 -22.20
CA LEU A 143 -1.72 2.56 -22.85
C LEU A 143 -0.24 2.21 -22.64
N ASP A 144 0.60 3.22 -22.41
CA ASP A 144 2.03 3.14 -22.16
C ASP A 144 2.39 2.99 -20.67
N VAL A 145 1.39 3.05 -19.77
CA VAL A 145 1.59 2.94 -18.33
C VAL A 145 1.26 1.54 -17.86
N VAL A 146 2.27 0.86 -17.33
CA VAL A 146 2.14 -0.45 -16.71
C VAL A 146 2.04 -0.34 -15.19
N VAL A 147 1.35 -1.30 -14.58
CA VAL A 147 1.23 -1.36 -13.12
C VAL A 147 2.56 -1.80 -12.50
N ALA A 148 3.10 -0.97 -11.60
CA ALA A 148 4.28 -1.30 -10.82
C ALA A 148 3.94 -2.28 -9.67
N TRP A 149 3.84 -3.57 -9.98
CA TRP A 149 3.52 -4.62 -9.00
C TRP A 149 4.49 -4.65 -7.82
N GLN A 150 5.75 -4.26 -8.03
CA GLN A 150 6.77 -4.14 -6.98
C GLN A 150 6.34 -3.15 -5.89
N ALA A 151 5.69 -2.04 -6.27
CA ALA A 151 5.19 -1.06 -5.30
C ALA A 151 4.08 -1.67 -4.44
N HIS A 152 3.17 -2.46 -5.04
CA HIS A 152 2.13 -3.17 -4.29
C HIS A 152 2.72 -4.20 -3.33
N LEU A 153 3.72 -4.99 -3.78
CA LEU A 153 4.42 -5.94 -2.93
C LEU A 153 5.07 -5.24 -1.73
N LEU A 154 5.81 -4.15 -1.96
CA LEU A 154 6.45 -3.37 -0.91
C LEU A 154 5.43 -2.74 0.04
N GLY A 155 4.26 -2.31 -0.46
CA GLY A 155 3.14 -1.85 0.37
C GLY A 155 2.63 -2.95 1.29
N VAL A 156 2.40 -4.16 0.77
CA VAL A 156 2.00 -5.32 1.58
C VAL A 156 3.03 -5.62 2.66
N ILE A 157 4.32 -5.63 2.31
CA ILE A 157 5.43 -5.86 3.27
C ILE A 157 5.43 -4.77 4.34
N ALA A 158 5.37 -3.48 3.96
CA ALA A 158 5.33 -2.36 4.89
C ALA A 158 4.18 -2.48 5.89
N GLY A 159 2.98 -2.85 5.42
CA GLY A 159 1.82 -3.06 6.27
C GLY A 159 2.00 -4.24 7.22
N ALA A 160 2.54 -5.35 6.72
CA ALA A 160 2.81 -6.55 7.52
C ALA A 160 3.83 -6.31 8.63
N LEU A 161 4.85 -5.47 8.40
CA LEU A 161 5.85 -5.08 9.40
C LEU A 161 5.23 -4.33 10.60
N THR A 162 4.05 -3.75 10.44
CA THR A 162 3.34 -3.07 11.56
C THR A 162 2.53 -4.03 12.43
N LEU A 163 2.36 -5.28 12.01
CA LEU A 163 1.55 -6.25 12.74
C LEU A 163 2.26 -6.67 14.03
N PRO A 164 1.55 -6.72 15.17
CA PRO A 164 2.17 -7.14 16.42
C PRO A 164 2.59 -8.61 16.35
N PHE A 165 3.83 -8.91 16.71
CA PHE A 165 4.28 -10.27 16.95
C PHE A 165 3.52 -10.86 18.14
N ARG A 166 2.51 -11.68 17.87
CA ARG A 166 1.83 -12.44 18.92
C ARG A 166 2.53 -13.78 19.08
N LYS A 167 3.14 -14.02 20.25
CA LYS A 167 3.58 -15.37 20.62
C LYS A 167 2.35 -16.29 20.55
N PRO A 168 2.43 -17.47 19.92
CA PRO A 168 1.35 -18.44 20.00
C PRO A 168 1.12 -18.76 21.48
N ARG A 169 -0.08 -18.44 22.00
CA ARG A 169 -0.53 -19.05 23.25
C ARG A 169 -0.75 -20.50 22.92
N LEU A 170 0.21 -21.36 23.27
CA LEU A 170 -0.06 -22.77 23.47
C LEU A 170 -1.15 -22.82 24.55
N GLN A 171 -2.39 -23.05 24.13
CA GLN A 171 -3.42 -23.53 25.03
C GLN A 171 -3.01 -24.95 25.36
N LEU A 172 -2.32 -25.11 26.50
CA LEU A 172 -2.22 -26.39 27.16
C LEU A 172 -3.54 -26.53 27.92
N ASP A 173 -4.45 -27.31 27.33
CA ASP A 173 -5.62 -27.86 28.02
C ASP A 173 -5.17 -28.92 29.04
#